data_AF-A0A7M2WR16-F1
#
_entry.id   AF-A0A7M2WR16-F1
#
_cell.length_a   1.000
_cell.length_b   1.000
_cell.length_c   1.000
_cell.angle_alpha   90.00
_cell.angle_beta   90.00
_cell.angle_gamma   90.00
#
_symmetry.space_group_name_H-M   'P 1'
#
loop_
_entity.id
_entity.type
_entity.pdbx_description
1 polymer ?
#
loop_
_entity_poly.entity_id
_entity_poly.type
_entity_poly.pdbx_seq_one_letter_code
_entity_poly.pdbx_strand_id
1 'polypeptide(L)'
;MVAIQYPPGLDNDTFPALKAIVSTARSDYSEYVPPSCWILFFKPKKLARAEAVVVAVRELRQRDERFRVIGVALHAGVVIYESDYLGRIRSTPLGDEVNVVLRAARSDAQLA
;
A
#
# COMPACT_ATOMS: atom_id res chain seq x y z
N MET A 1 -3.48 -3.34 6.89
CA MET A 1 -3.17 -3.40 5.45
C MET A 1 -3.10 -2.00 4.91
N VAL A 2 -2.15 -1.72 4.02
CA VAL A 2 -2.01 -0.42 3.35
C VAL A 2 -2.22 -0.63 1.85
N ALA A 3 -3.02 0.23 1.23
CA ALA A 3 -3.11 0.33 -0.22
C ALA A 3 -2.50 1.65 -0.69
N ILE A 4 -1.67 1.58 -1.72
CA ILE A 4 -1.10 2.72 -2.42
C ILE A 4 -1.63 2.66 -3.84
N GLN A 5 -2.45 3.62 -4.22
CA GLN A 5 -3.03 3.72 -5.55
C GLN A 5 -2.40 4.90 -6.28
N TYR A 6 -1.97 4.67 -7.52
CA TYR A 6 -1.36 5.68 -8.36
C TYR A 6 -2.06 5.71 -9.74
N PRO A 7 -1.88 6.78 -10.53
CA PRO A 7 -2.40 6.81 -11.89
C PRO A 7 -1.68 5.77 -12.79
N PRO A 8 -2.38 5.20 -13.79
CA PRO A 8 -1.72 4.43 -14.82
C PRO A 8 -0.73 5.32 -15.59
N GLY A 9 0.49 4.83 -15.82
CA GLY A 9 1.52 5.57 -16.55
C GLY A 9 2.43 6.44 -15.67
N LEU A 10 2.79 5.98 -14.46
CA LEU A 10 3.88 6.59 -13.69
C LEU A 10 5.15 6.69 -14.56
N ASP A 11 5.78 7.86 -14.55
CA ASP A 11 7.04 8.07 -15.23
C ASP A 11 8.19 7.26 -14.58
N ASN A 12 9.33 7.21 -15.26
CA ASN A 12 10.51 6.46 -14.82
C ASN A 12 11.11 6.98 -13.50
N ASP A 13 10.68 8.14 -12.99
CA ASP A 13 11.21 8.74 -11.76
C ASP A 13 10.27 8.51 -10.56
N THR A 14 8.97 8.51 -10.79
CA THR A 14 7.93 8.43 -9.76
C THR A 14 7.76 6.99 -9.28
N PHE A 15 7.87 6.01 -10.19
CA PHE A 15 7.78 4.59 -9.84
C PHE A 15 8.93 4.10 -8.91
N PRO A 16 10.22 4.42 -9.16
CA PRO A 16 11.30 4.07 -8.24
C PRO A 16 11.15 4.66 -6.84
N ALA A 17 10.67 5.90 -6.71
CA ALA A 17 10.47 6.55 -5.41
C ALA A 17 9.41 5.80 -4.58
N LEU A 18 8.28 5.44 -5.18
CA LEU A 18 7.28 4.59 -4.52
C LEU A 18 7.86 3.22 -4.19
N LYS A 19 8.62 2.62 -5.12
CA LYS A 19 9.30 1.33 -4.91
C LYS A 19 10.24 1.32 -3.73
N ALA A 20 10.96 2.42 -3.52
CA ALA A 20 11.80 2.58 -2.34
C ALA A 20 10.97 2.56 -1.04
N ILE A 21 9.84 3.27 -0.99
CA ILE A 21 8.94 3.28 0.18
C ILE A 21 8.42 1.86 0.48
N VAL A 22 7.94 1.15 -0.54
CA VAL A 22 7.40 -0.20 -0.34
C VAL A 22 8.46 -1.21 0.02
N SER A 23 9.65 -1.13 -0.59
CA SER A 23 10.75 -2.03 -0.26
C SER A 23 11.27 -1.81 1.17
N THR A 24 11.27 -0.56 1.65
CA THR A 24 11.70 -0.21 3.01
C THR A 24 10.65 -0.51 4.08
N ALA A 25 9.37 -0.60 3.70
CA ALA A 25 8.27 -0.89 4.61
C ALA A 25 8.42 -2.22 5.38
N ARG A 26 9.13 -3.20 4.79
CA ARG A 26 9.28 -4.58 5.34
C ARG A 26 7.93 -5.18 5.76
N SER A 27 6.95 -5.04 4.88
CA SER A 27 5.63 -5.68 5.01
C SER A 27 5.78 -7.19 5.11
N ASP A 28 4.81 -7.86 5.72
CA ASP A 28 4.78 -9.33 5.78
C ASP A 28 4.40 -9.94 4.42
N TYR A 29 3.72 -9.15 3.60
CA TYR A 29 3.43 -9.45 2.20
C TYR A 29 3.27 -8.14 1.43
N SER A 30 3.66 -8.14 0.16
CA SER A 30 3.42 -7.04 -0.76
C SER A 30 3.07 -7.59 -2.12
N GLU A 31 2.04 -7.03 -2.73
CA GLU A 31 1.61 -7.41 -4.07
C GLU A 31 1.39 -6.19 -4.94
N TYR A 32 1.82 -6.32 -6.19
CA TYR A 32 1.44 -5.41 -7.24
C TYR A 32 0.18 -5.90 -7.92
N VAL A 33 -0.89 -5.11 -7.82
CA VAL A 33 -2.15 -5.32 -8.50
C VAL A 33 -2.21 -4.37 -9.69
N PRO A 34 -2.08 -4.88 -10.93
CA PRO A 34 -2.19 -4.07 -12.13
C PRO A 34 -3.57 -3.41 -12.25
N PRO A 35 -3.69 -2.22 -12.86
CA PRO A 35 -2.61 -1.46 -13.50
C PRO A 35 -1.80 -0.58 -12.53
N SER A 36 -2.29 -0.29 -11.32
CA SER A 36 -1.74 0.85 -10.58
C SER A 36 -1.98 0.84 -9.07
N CYS A 37 -1.92 -0.33 -8.43
CA CYS A 37 -2.05 -0.43 -6.99
C CYS A 37 -1.02 -1.35 -6.35
N TRP A 38 -0.49 -0.93 -5.20
CA TRP A 38 0.26 -1.77 -4.29
C TRP A 38 -0.50 -2.04 -3.02
N ILE A 39 -0.58 -3.31 -2.66
CA ILE A 39 -1.20 -3.79 -1.45
C ILE A 39 -0.11 -4.32 -0.54
N LEU A 40 -0.02 -3.76 0.67
CA LEU A 40 0.94 -4.13 1.68
C LEU A 40 0.22 -4.68 2.90
N PHE A 41 0.56 -5.90 3.28
CA PHE A 41 0.03 -6.51 4.48
C PHE A 41 1.03 -6.45 5.64
N PHE A 42 0.52 -6.15 6.81
CA PHE A 42 1.26 -6.08 8.05
C PHE A 42 0.51 -6.86 9.11
N LYS A 43 1.19 -7.78 9.78
CA LYS A 43 0.68 -8.43 10.99
C LYS A 43 0.52 -7.38 12.10
N PRO A 44 -0.36 -7.60 13.09
CA PRO A 44 -0.68 -6.60 14.12
C PRO A 44 0.54 -5.97 14.82
N LYS A 45 1.59 -6.76 15.08
CA LYS A 45 2.85 -6.31 15.69
C LYS A 45 3.64 -5.27 14.88
N LYS A 46 3.27 -5.02 13.62
CA LYS A 46 3.92 -4.07 12.70
C LYS A 46 3.03 -2.86 12.37
N LEU A 47 2.00 -2.56 13.17
CA LEU A 47 1.09 -1.43 12.92
C LEU A 47 1.84 -0.10 12.72
N ALA A 48 2.79 0.23 13.60
CA ALA A 48 3.59 1.45 13.47
C ALA A 48 4.36 1.56 12.14
N ARG A 49 4.75 0.42 11.55
CA ARG A 49 5.39 0.42 10.21
C ARG A 49 4.38 0.68 9.10
N ALA A 50 3.16 0.13 9.24
CA ALA A 50 2.08 0.39 8.30
C ALA A 50 1.72 1.89 8.30
N GLU A 51 1.63 2.50 9.48
CA GLU A 51 1.42 3.94 9.65
C GLU A 51 2.56 4.77 9.05
N ALA A 52 3.81 4.37 9.29
CA ALA A 52 4.99 5.05 8.73
C ALA A 52 4.96 5.07 7.19
N VAL A 53 4.45 4.03 6.53
CA VAL A 53 4.27 4.03 5.06
C VAL A 53 3.26 5.07 4.64
N VAL A 54 2.11 5.16 5.32
CA VAL A 54 1.08 6.17 5.01
C VAL A 54 1.67 7.58 5.14
N VAL A 55 2.41 7.83 6.22
CA VAL A 55 3.07 9.12 6.46
C VAL A 55 4.08 9.40 5.36
N ALA A 56 4.96 8.45 5.02
CA ALA A 56 5.97 8.64 3.99
C ALA A 56 5.38 8.96 2.60
N VAL A 57 4.28 8.28 2.21
CA VAL A 57 3.59 8.57 0.95
C VAL A 57 2.94 9.95 0.99
N ARG A 58 2.32 10.34 2.11
CA ARG A 58 1.73 11.68 2.28
C ARG A 58 2.78 12.80 2.27
N GLU A 59 3.93 12.58 2.90
CA GLU A 59 5.05 13.53 2.81
C GLU A 59 5.56 13.66 1.38
N LEU A 60 5.66 12.55 0.65
CA LEU A 60 6.09 12.57 -0.75
C LEU A 60 5.12 13.38 -1.62
N ARG A 61 3.81 13.25 -1.38
CA ARG A 61 2.77 14.07 -2.02
C ARG A 61 2.92 15.57 -1.76
N GLN A 62 3.33 15.94 -0.54
CA GLN A 62 3.52 17.34 -0.17
C GLN A 62 4.79 17.94 -0.78
N ARG A 63 5.81 17.11 -1.03
CA ARG A 63 7.12 17.55 -1.55
C ARG A 63 7.18 17.62 -3.08
N ASP A 64 6.42 16.79 -3.78
CA ASP A 64 6.48 16.68 -5.24
C ASP A 64 5.08 16.57 -5.84
N GLU A 65 4.73 17.55 -6.68
CA GLU A 65 3.42 17.67 -7.32
C GLU A 65 3.05 16.45 -8.17
N ARG A 66 4.03 15.72 -8.72
CA ARG A 66 3.80 14.51 -9.51
C ARG A 66 3.10 13.41 -8.72
N PHE A 67 3.30 13.41 -7.39
CA PHE A 67 2.73 12.41 -6.50
C PHE A 67 1.34 12.82 -5.99
N ARG A 68 0.86 14.03 -6.25
CA ARG A 68 -0.37 14.58 -5.65
C ARG A 68 -1.58 13.67 -5.83
N VAL A 69 -1.70 13.05 -7.00
CA VAL A 69 -2.77 12.12 -7.40
C VAL A 69 -2.66 10.70 -6.79
N ILE A 70 -1.66 10.45 -5.96
CA ILE A 70 -1.48 9.15 -5.31
C ILE A 70 -2.36 9.07 -4.07
N GLY A 71 -3.23 8.07 -4.07
CA GLY A 71 -4.05 7.71 -2.93
C GLY A 71 -3.32 6.75 -2.00
N VAL A 72 -3.43 6.98 -0.70
CA VAL A 72 -2.92 6.03 0.29
C VAL A 72 -3.91 5.85 1.43
N ALA A 73 -4.20 4.60 1.78
CA ALA A 73 -5.07 4.28 2.89
C ALA A 73 -4.52 3.12 3.72
N LEU A 74 -4.76 3.19 5.03
CA LEU A 74 -4.51 2.13 6.00
C LEU A 74 -5.87 1.63 6.51
N HIS A 75 -6.03 0.32 6.50
CA HIS A 75 -7.21 -0.35 7.05
C HIS A 75 -6.81 -1.53 7.92
N ALA A 76 -7.44 -1.66 9.08
CA ALA A 76 -7.27 -2.79 9.98
C ALA A 76 -8.51 -3.68 9.90
N GLY A 77 -8.29 -4.99 9.81
CA GLY A 77 -9.38 -5.95 9.64
C GLY A 77 -8.88 -7.38 9.67
N VAL A 78 -9.81 -8.31 9.51
CA VAL A 78 -9.51 -9.75 9.47
C VAL A 78 -9.28 -10.15 8.02
N VAL A 79 -8.16 -10.79 7.75
CA VAL A 79 -7.84 -11.32 6.43
C VAL A 79 -7.51 -12.79 6.51
N ILE A 80 -7.85 -13.51 5.46
CA ILE A 80 -7.48 -14.91 5.29
C ILE A 80 -6.29 -14.95 4.34
N TYR A 81 -5.23 -15.64 4.72
CA TYR A 81 -4.02 -15.80 3.91
C TYR A 81 -3.45 -17.20 4.08
N GLU A 82 -2.75 -17.68 3.06
CA GLU A 82 -1.98 -18.91 3.17
C GLU A 82 -0.57 -18.58 3.66
N SER A 83 -0.07 -19.38 4.60
CA SER A 83 1.31 -19.28 5.06
C SER A 83 2.09 -20.56 4.87
N ASP A 84 3.41 -20.43 4.68
CA ASP A 84 4.31 -21.55 4.82
C ASP A 84 4.46 -22.00 6.29
N TYR A 85 5.20 -23.09 6.50
CA TYR A 85 5.50 -23.61 7.84
C TYR A 85 6.34 -22.66 8.71
N LEU A 86 6.97 -21.64 8.10
CA LEU A 86 7.73 -20.57 8.79
C LEU A 86 6.85 -19.35 9.11
N GLY A 87 5.55 -19.39 8.78
CA GLY A 87 4.60 -18.30 9.00
C GLY A 87 4.76 -17.13 8.03
N ARG A 88 5.45 -17.30 6.89
CA ARG A 88 5.54 -16.33 5.80
C ARG A 88 4.31 -16.47 4.90
N ILE A 89 3.80 -15.35 4.42
CA ILE A 89 2.59 -15.32 3.60
C ILE A 89 2.94 -15.73 2.17
N ARG A 90 2.23 -16.72 1.63
CA ARG A 90 2.43 -17.28 0.29
C ARG A 90 1.50 -16.65 -0.75
N SER A 91 0.26 -16.38 -0.38
CA SER A 91 -0.77 -15.88 -1.28
C SER A 91 -1.35 -14.56 -0.80
N THR A 92 -1.98 -13.84 -1.72
CA THR A 92 -2.68 -12.58 -1.48
C THR A 92 -3.64 -12.71 -0.31
N PRO A 93 -3.63 -11.78 0.66
CA PRO A 93 -4.68 -11.71 1.66
C PRO A 93 -6.03 -11.50 0.97
N LEU A 94 -6.96 -12.42 1.18
CA LEU A 94 -8.30 -12.34 0.62
C LEU A 94 -9.28 -11.73 1.63
N GLY A 95 -10.36 -11.12 1.12
CA GLY A 95 -11.50 -10.67 1.90
C GLY A 95 -11.99 -9.27 1.57
N ASP A 96 -13.11 -8.89 2.19
CA ASP A 96 -13.76 -7.58 2.01
C ASP A 96 -12.87 -6.41 2.41
N GLU A 97 -11.95 -6.64 3.35
CA GLU A 97 -11.02 -5.63 3.84
C GLU A 97 -10.10 -5.09 2.75
N VAL A 98 -9.80 -5.90 1.72
CA VAL A 98 -9.04 -5.46 0.55
C VAL A 98 -9.85 -4.43 -0.24
N ASN A 99 -11.13 -4.71 -0.45
CA ASN A 99 -12.03 -3.81 -1.15
C ASN A 99 -12.22 -2.50 -0.36
N VAL A 100 -12.30 -2.57 0.97
CA VAL A 100 -12.42 -1.39 1.84
C VAL A 100 -11.19 -0.49 1.70
N VAL A 101 -9.98 -1.05 1.84
CA VAL A 101 -8.75 -0.25 1.77
C VAL A 101 -8.53 0.35 0.37
N LEU A 102 -8.90 -0.38 -0.69
CA LEU A 102 -8.80 0.11 -2.07
C LEU A 102 -9.77 1.28 -2.33
N ARG A 103 -11.01 1.17 -1.85
CA ARG A 103 -11.99 2.26 -1.95
C ARG A 103 -11.54 3.50 -1.17
N ALA A 104 -10.96 3.31 0.01
CA ALA A 104 -10.42 4.39 0.81
C ALA A 104 -9.24 5.07 0.12
N ALA A 105 -8.29 4.31 -0.44
CA ALA A 105 -7.16 4.86 -1.18
C ALA A 105 -7.63 5.65 -2.41
N ARG A 106 -8.61 5.13 -3.16
CA ARG A 106 -9.20 5.85 -4.30
C ARG A 106 -9.85 7.18 -3.90
N SER A 107 -10.57 7.18 -2.77
CA SER A 107 -11.23 8.38 -2.26
C SER A 107 -10.20 9.43 -1.82
N ASP A 108 -9.11 8.99 -1.17
CA ASP A 108 -7.99 9.86 -0.78
C ASP A 108 -7.28 10.49 -1.99
N ALA A 109 -7.15 9.77 -3.11
CA ALA A 109 -6.61 10.31 -4.36
C ALA A 109 -7.49 11.39 -5.00
N GLN A 110 -8.83 11.29 -4.85
CA GLN A 110 -9.79 12.25 -5.42
C GLN A 110 -9.89 13.55 -4.63
N LEU A 111 -9.50 13.54 -3.35
CA LEU A 111 -9.52 14.70 -2.46
C LEU A 111 -8.23 15.54 -2.51
N ALA A 112 -7.21 15.07 -3.24
CA ALA A 112 -5.87 15.63 -3.31
C ALA A 112 -5.72 16.72 -4.38
#